data_AF-A0A514BXG8-F1
#
_entry.id   AF-A0A514BXG8-F1
#
_cell.length_a   1.000
_cell.length_b   1.000
_cell.length_c   1.000
_cell.angle_alpha   90.00
_cell.angle_beta   90.00
_cell.angle_gamma   90.00
#
_symmetry.space_group_name_H-M   'P 1'
#
loop_
_entity.id
_entity.type
_entity.pdbx_description
1 polymer ?
#
loop_
_entity_poly.entity_id
_entity_poly.type
_entity_poly.pdbx_seq_one_letter_code
_entity_poly.pdbx_strand_id
1 'polypeptide(L)'
;MSCGVALAISLLLTDPNVALAAEQPRAVADAPVSVADEPLFADIVSRAGALRGVVGQWQANLASAPDWYMTPEALGRFETETTALADLDMQGHLILKERGTDGDLKCILRGISEDMPKKVEAVRTAATPAERRVALDELHYLLNDNIEVITAPPQPPV
;
A
#
# COMPACT_ATOMS: atom_id res chain seq x y z
N MET A 1 -0.49 5.81 58.50
CA MET A 1 -0.19 5.13 57.22
C MET A 1 -1.16 5.62 56.14
N SER A 2 -1.08 6.90 55.73
CA SER A 2 -1.99 7.51 54.75
C SER A 2 -1.32 8.66 53.96
N CYS A 3 -0.33 9.32 54.56
CA CYS A 3 0.38 10.43 53.92
C CYS A 3 1.31 10.03 52.75
N GLY A 4 1.73 8.77 52.66
CA GLY A 4 2.65 8.30 51.60
C GLY A 4 1.98 8.13 50.23
N VAL A 5 0.70 7.76 50.20
CA VAL A 5 -0.05 7.54 48.95
C VAL A 5 -0.44 8.87 48.30
N ALA A 6 -0.79 9.88 49.10
CA ALA A 6 -1.13 11.21 48.59
C ALA A 6 0.06 11.91 47.89
N LEU A 7 1.29 11.73 48.42
CA LEU A 7 2.51 12.30 47.83
C LEU A 7 2.90 11.63 46.50
N ALA A 8 2.70 10.32 46.36
CA ALA A 8 2.99 9.60 45.12
C ALA A 8 2.05 10.00 43.97
N ILE A 9 0.77 10.24 44.25
CA ILE A 9 -0.21 10.71 43.25
C ILE A 9 0.11 12.14 42.79
N SER A 10 0.58 12.98 43.72
CA SER A 10 0.95 14.38 43.42
C SER A 10 2.16 14.48 42.48
N LEU A 11 3.15 13.59 42.65
CA LEU A 11 4.36 13.55 41.82
C LEU A 11 4.10 13.02 40.41
N LEU A 12 3.17 12.07 40.25
CA LEU A 12 2.77 11.56 38.93
C LEU A 12 2.00 12.61 38.11
N LEU A 13 1.29 13.54 38.75
CA LEU A 13 0.54 14.61 38.07
C LEU A 13 1.44 15.79 37.62
N THR A 14 2.66 15.89 38.15
CA THR A 14 3.64 16.89 37.72
C THR A 14 4.58 16.40 36.62
N ASP A 15 4.50 15.11 36.26
CA ASP A 15 5.32 14.57 35.18
C ASP A 15 4.75 15.02 33.83
N PRO A 16 5.48 15.86 33.06
CA PRO A 16 5.01 16.29 31.74
C PRO A 16 4.81 15.10 30.78
N ASN A 17 5.46 13.96 31.02
CA ASN A 17 5.24 12.74 30.24
C ASN A 17 3.87 12.11 30.52
N VAL A 18 3.28 12.29 31.71
CA VAL A 18 1.93 11.82 32.03
C VAL A 18 0.88 12.68 31.34
N ALA A 19 1.11 14.00 31.25
CA ALA A 19 0.27 14.91 30.46
C ALA A 19 0.33 14.57 28.96
N LEU A 20 1.53 14.34 28.41
CA LEU A 20 1.72 13.93 27.01
C LEU A 20 1.13 12.54 26.70
N ALA A 21 1.20 11.60 27.64
CA ALA A 21 0.58 10.28 27.50
C ALA A 21 -0.95 10.34 27.59
N ALA A 22 -1.50 11.26 28.38
CA ALA A 22 -2.95 11.48 28.48
C ALA A 22 -3.53 12.21 27.25
N GLU A 23 -2.71 12.96 26.52
CA GLU A 23 -3.07 13.59 25.24
C GLU A 23 -3.06 12.61 24.06
N GLN A 24 -2.50 11.39 24.23
CA GLN A 24 -2.61 10.38 23.18
C GLN A 24 -4.08 9.95 23.03
N PRO A 25 -4.65 10.01 21.82
CA PRO A 25 -5.98 9.50 21.56
C PRO A 25 -6.06 8.05 22.05
N ARG A 26 -7.07 7.77 22.87
CA ARG A 26 -7.31 6.43 23.37
C ARG A 26 -7.46 5.50 22.16
N ALA A 27 -6.61 4.48 22.04
CA ALA A 27 -6.73 3.48 20.98
C ALA A 27 -8.17 2.96 20.98
N VAL A 28 -8.85 3.06 19.84
CA VAL A 28 -10.22 2.57 19.69
C VAL A 28 -10.14 1.06 19.86
N ALA A 29 -10.82 0.52 20.88
CA ALA A 29 -10.66 -0.85 21.35
C ALA A 29 -10.98 -1.94 20.30
N ASP A 30 -11.48 -1.56 19.13
CA ASP A 30 -11.87 -2.45 18.04
C ASP A 30 -11.39 -1.97 16.66
N ALA A 31 -10.37 -1.09 16.59
CA ALA A 31 -9.75 -0.75 15.31
C ALA A 31 -9.08 -2.00 14.71
N PRO A 32 -9.28 -2.29 13.40
CA PRO A 32 -8.57 -3.40 12.76
C PRO A 32 -7.06 -3.27 12.99
N VAL A 33 -6.37 -4.37 13.23
CA VAL A 33 -4.90 -4.33 13.37
C VAL A 33 -4.30 -4.06 12.00
N SER A 34 -3.39 -3.09 11.91
CA SER A 34 -2.64 -2.82 10.68
C SER A 34 -1.80 -4.04 10.31
N VAL A 35 -1.81 -4.39 9.01
CA VAL A 35 -0.98 -5.45 8.46
C VAL A 35 0.31 -4.91 7.83
N ALA A 36 0.51 -3.59 7.81
CA ALA A 36 1.59 -2.94 7.06
C ALA A 36 3.00 -3.43 7.47
N ASP A 37 3.19 -3.75 8.75
CA ASP A 37 4.48 -4.21 9.29
C ASP A 37 4.66 -5.73 9.19
N GLU A 38 3.64 -6.47 8.73
CA GLU A 38 3.76 -7.91 8.52
C GLU A 38 4.66 -8.19 7.29
N PRO A 39 5.58 -9.18 7.35
CA PRO A 39 6.61 -9.36 6.31
C PRO A 39 6.08 -9.49 4.87
N LEU A 40 4.95 -10.17 4.67
CA LEU A 40 4.34 -10.32 3.34
C LEU A 40 3.87 -8.97 2.80
N PHE A 41 3.15 -8.20 3.60
CA PHE A 41 2.55 -6.94 3.17
C PHE A 41 3.60 -5.85 3.01
N ALA A 42 4.64 -5.85 3.85
CA ALA A 42 5.81 -5.00 3.67
C ALA A 42 6.55 -5.31 2.34
N ASP A 43 6.65 -6.59 1.95
CA ASP A 43 7.24 -6.99 0.66
C ASP A 43 6.38 -6.52 -0.53
N ILE A 44 5.06 -6.67 -0.45
CA ILE A 44 4.12 -6.14 -1.46
C ILE A 44 4.32 -4.64 -1.63
N VAL A 45 4.30 -3.87 -0.55
CA VAL A 45 4.51 -2.41 -0.57
C VAL A 45 5.85 -2.04 -1.20
N SER A 46 6.92 -2.75 -0.83
CA SER A 46 8.26 -2.50 -1.39
C SER A 46 8.30 -2.72 -2.91
N ARG A 47 7.74 -3.84 -3.38
CA ARG A 47 7.71 -4.22 -4.81
C ARG A 47 6.81 -3.29 -5.62
N ALA A 48 5.61 -2.99 -5.10
CA ALA A 48 4.71 -2.03 -5.72
C ALA A 48 5.36 -0.65 -5.85
N GLY A 49 6.08 -0.20 -4.82
CA GLY A 49 6.85 1.05 -4.84
C GLY A 49 7.95 1.06 -5.91
N ALA A 50 8.71 -0.04 -6.03
CA ALA A 50 9.75 -0.16 -7.05
C ALA A 50 9.17 -0.13 -8.48
N LEU A 51 8.10 -0.90 -8.73
CA LEU A 51 7.42 -0.94 -10.02
C LEU A 51 6.78 0.40 -10.37
N ARG A 52 6.15 1.06 -9.39
CA ARG A 52 5.60 2.40 -9.55
C ARG A 52 6.68 3.40 -9.97
N GLY A 53 7.86 3.33 -9.36
CA GLY A 53 9.02 4.14 -9.74
C GLY A 53 9.45 3.94 -11.19
N VAL A 54 9.43 2.70 -11.69
CA VAL A 54 9.71 2.38 -13.10
C VAL A 54 8.66 3.02 -14.01
N VAL A 55 7.38 2.89 -13.70
CA VAL A 55 6.29 3.51 -14.49
C VAL A 55 6.39 5.03 -14.46
N GLY A 56 6.73 5.63 -13.32
CA GLY A 56 7.00 7.07 -13.19
C GLY A 56 8.10 7.55 -14.12
N GLN A 57 9.19 6.80 -14.25
CA GLN A 57 10.25 7.12 -15.20
C GLN A 57 9.77 6.99 -16.66
N TRP A 58 8.95 6.00 -16.98
CA TRP A 58 8.38 5.83 -18.32
C TRP A 58 7.44 6.97 -18.69
N GLN A 59 6.59 7.43 -17.75
CA GLN A 59 5.77 8.63 -17.93
C GLN A 59 6.63 9.87 -18.21
N ALA A 60 7.71 10.07 -17.46
CA ALA A 60 8.64 11.19 -17.65
C ALA A 60 9.36 11.15 -19.02
N ASN A 61 9.78 9.96 -19.46
CA ASN A 61 10.38 9.76 -20.76
C ASN A 61 9.40 10.08 -21.89
N LEU A 62 8.16 9.54 -21.81
CA LEU A 62 7.11 9.79 -22.80
C LEU A 62 6.69 11.27 -22.86
N ALA A 63 6.71 11.97 -21.73
CA ALA A 63 6.45 13.41 -21.67
C ALA A 63 7.57 14.23 -22.35
N SER A 64 8.82 13.78 -22.24
CA SER A 64 9.99 14.45 -22.82
C SER A 64 10.19 14.14 -24.31
N ALA A 65 9.82 12.93 -24.73
CA ALA A 65 9.96 12.43 -26.09
C ALA A 65 8.70 11.62 -26.47
N PRO A 66 7.75 12.19 -27.23
CA PRO A 66 6.48 11.51 -27.56
C PRO A 66 6.64 10.23 -28.41
N ASP A 67 7.77 10.08 -29.09
CA ASP A 67 8.16 8.90 -29.85
C ASP A 67 8.95 7.88 -29.02
N TRP A 68 9.08 8.09 -27.71
CA TRP A 68 9.73 7.16 -26.81
C TRP A 68 8.91 5.88 -26.59
N TYR A 69 9.62 4.76 -26.48
CA TYR A 69 9.09 3.43 -26.19
C TYR A 69 10.01 2.69 -25.21
N MET A 70 9.42 1.81 -24.40
CA MET A 70 10.18 0.81 -23.65
C MET A 70 10.86 -0.18 -24.59
N THR A 71 12.05 -0.64 -24.21
CA THR A 71 12.66 -1.78 -24.91
C THR A 71 11.90 -3.08 -24.56
N PRO A 72 11.91 -4.09 -25.45
CA PRO A 72 11.27 -5.37 -25.17
C PRO A 72 11.80 -6.05 -23.90
N GLU A 73 13.09 -5.90 -23.60
CA GLU A 73 13.71 -6.47 -22.41
C GLU A 73 13.22 -5.79 -21.13
N ALA A 74 13.11 -4.47 -21.14
CA ALA A 74 12.57 -3.71 -20.01
C ALA A 74 11.10 -4.07 -19.76
N LEU A 75 10.30 -4.21 -20.82
CA LEU A 75 8.91 -4.63 -20.71
C LEU A 75 8.78 -6.06 -20.18
N GLY A 76 9.53 -7.02 -20.73
CA GLY A 76 9.46 -8.43 -20.28
C GLY A 76 9.88 -8.63 -18.83
N ARG A 77 10.88 -7.86 -18.36
CA ARG A 77 11.23 -7.85 -16.93
C ARG A 77 10.09 -7.30 -16.08
N PHE A 78 9.50 -6.18 -16.49
CA PHE A 78 8.40 -5.56 -15.79
C PHE A 78 7.15 -6.47 -15.72
N GLU A 79 6.82 -7.17 -16.80
CA GLU A 79 5.75 -8.20 -16.85
C GLU A 79 5.99 -9.32 -15.82
N THR A 80 7.24 -9.79 -15.72
CA THR A 80 7.61 -10.82 -14.74
C THR A 80 7.45 -10.33 -13.30
N GLU A 81 7.95 -9.12 -13.01
CA GLU A 81 7.90 -8.54 -11.67
C GLU A 81 6.47 -8.17 -11.25
N THR A 82 5.64 -7.68 -12.17
CA THR A 82 4.21 -7.40 -11.91
C THR A 82 3.38 -8.68 -11.72
N THR A 83 3.67 -9.75 -12.46
CA THR A 83 3.03 -11.06 -12.23
C THR A 83 3.34 -11.57 -10.82
N ALA A 84 4.62 -11.48 -10.41
CA ALA A 84 5.02 -11.88 -9.05
C ALA A 84 4.36 -11.02 -7.96
N LEU A 85 4.17 -9.71 -8.20
CA LEU A 85 3.44 -8.83 -7.28
C LEU A 85 1.96 -9.23 -7.18
N ALA A 86 1.30 -9.46 -8.31
CA ALA A 86 -0.10 -9.89 -8.36
C ALA A 86 -0.32 -11.22 -7.61
N ASP A 87 0.62 -12.17 -7.70
CA ASP A 87 0.58 -13.42 -6.95
C ASP A 87 0.68 -13.18 -5.43
N LEU A 88 1.52 -12.24 -5.00
CA LEU A 88 1.64 -11.86 -3.58
C LEU A 88 0.37 -11.18 -3.07
N ASP A 89 -0.26 -10.32 -3.87
CA ASP A 89 -1.55 -9.72 -3.53
C ASP A 89 -2.64 -10.78 -3.36
N MET A 90 -2.69 -11.77 -4.26
CA MET A 90 -3.61 -12.91 -4.13
C MET A 90 -3.31 -13.74 -2.88
N GLN A 91 -2.03 -13.94 -2.56
CA GLN A 91 -1.63 -14.60 -1.31
C GLN A 91 -2.09 -13.82 -0.09
N GLY A 92 -1.92 -12.49 -0.09
CA GLY A 92 -2.42 -11.59 0.97
C GLY A 92 -3.94 -11.70 1.14
N HIS A 93 -4.69 -11.69 0.03
CA HIS A 93 -6.14 -11.95 0.03
C HIS A 93 -6.49 -13.27 0.74
N LEU A 94 -5.82 -14.37 0.37
CA LEU A 94 -6.11 -15.69 0.92
C LEU A 94 -5.80 -15.79 2.42
N ILE A 95 -4.69 -15.19 2.87
CA ILE A 95 -4.31 -15.16 4.30
C ILE A 95 -5.34 -14.36 5.11
N LEU A 96 -5.73 -13.17 4.63
CA LEU A 96 -6.75 -12.37 5.32
C LEU A 96 -8.10 -13.07 5.36
N LYS A 97 -8.44 -13.82 4.30
CA LYS A 97 -9.64 -14.67 4.26
C LYS A 97 -9.58 -15.77 5.32
N GLU A 98 -8.47 -16.48 5.43
CA GLU A 98 -8.28 -17.56 6.40
C GLU A 98 -8.36 -17.07 7.86
N ARG A 99 -7.82 -15.88 8.14
CA ARG A 99 -7.89 -15.23 9.45
C ARG A 99 -9.31 -14.77 9.84
N GLY A 100 -10.27 -14.83 8.92
CA GLY A 100 -11.61 -14.28 9.13
C GLY A 100 -11.63 -12.76 9.20
N THR A 101 -10.63 -12.08 8.62
CA THR A 101 -10.62 -10.62 8.55
C THR A 101 -11.78 -10.14 7.68
N ASP A 102 -12.67 -9.34 8.27
CA ASP A 102 -13.89 -8.83 7.64
C ASP A 102 -13.73 -7.43 7.05
N GLY A 103 -12.50 -7.05 6.68
CA GLY A 103 -12.18 -5.74 6.12
C GLY A 103 -12.10 -5.70 4.59
N ASP A 104 -12.31 -4.51 4.02
CA ASP A 104 -12.23 -4.23 2.59
C ASP A 104 -10.88 -4.61 1.98
N LEU A 105 -9.80 -4.47 2.74
CA LEU A 105 -8.43 -4.77 2.30
C LEU A 105 -8.32 -6.14 1.62
N LYS A 106 -8.93 -7.17 2.19
CA LYS A 106 -8.94 -8.52 1.61
C LYS A 106 -9.48 -8.50 0.19
N CYS A 107 -10.63 -7.86 -0.04
CA CYS A 107 -11.27 -7.81 -1.36
C CYS A 107 -10.50 -6.90 -2.32
N ILE A 108 -9.94 -5.81 -1.82
CA ILE A 108 -9.10 -4.88 -2.59
C ILE A 108 -7.85 -5.59 -3.13
N LEU A 109 -7.13 -6.36 -2.31
CA LEU A 109 -5.94 -7.10 -2.78
C LEU A 109 -6.29 -8.08 -3.91
N ARG A 110 -7.44 -8.75 -3.82
CA ARG A 110 -7.92 -9.61 -4.91
C ARG A 110 -8.16 -8.81 -6.20
N GLY A 111 -8.85 -7.68 -6.09
CA GLY A 111 -9.12 -6.80 -7.23
C GLY A 111 -7.85 -6.29 -7.89
N ILE A 112 -6.87 -5.85 -7.09
CA ILE A 112 -5.57 -5.37 -7.58
C ILE A 112 -4.82 -6.49 -8.30
N SER A 113 -4.74 -7.68 -7.70
CA SER A 113 -4.14 -8.87 -8.32
C SER A 113 -4.76 -9.20 -9.68
N GLU A 114 -6.10 -9.15 -9.78
CA GLU A 114 -6.83 -9.45 -11.02
C GLU A 114 -6.70 -8.33 -12.07
N ASP A 115 -6.51 -7.08 -11.67
CA ASP A 115 -6.42 -5.93 -12.57
C ASP A 115 -4.99 -5.66 -13.07
N MET A 116 -3.96 -6.02 -12.30
CA MET A 116 -2.56 -5.83 -12.67
C MET A 116 -2.20 -6.38 -14.06
N PRO A 117 -2.51 -7.65 -14.42
CA PRO A 117 -2.22 -8.15 -15.77
C PRO A 117 -2.97 -7.39 -16.86
N LYS A 118 -4.17 -6.85 -16.58
CA LYS A 118 -4.95 -6.07 -17.55
C LYS A 118 -4.29 -4.71 -17.81
N LYS A 119 -3.77 -4.05 -16.77
CA LYS A 119 -3.08 -2.75 -16.91
C LYS A 119 -1.75 -2.90 -17.63
N VAL A 120 -1.01 -3.97 -17.35
CA VAL A 120 0.22 -4.29 -18.10
C VAL A 120 -0.08 -4.56 -19.57
N GLU A 121 -1.14 -5.30 -19.87
CA GLU A 121 -1.59 -5.54 -21.25
C GLU A 121 -1.97 -4.24 -21.99
N ALA A 122 -2.66 -3.33 -21.31
CA ALA A 122 -3.01 -2.02 -21.88
C ALA A 122 -1.75 -1.23 -22.27
N VAL A 123 -0.71 -1.27 -21.43
CA VAL A 123 0.59 -0.64 -21.73
C VAL A 123 1.26 -1.30 -22.94
N ARG A 124 1.23 -2.63 -23.02
CA ARG A 124 1.83 -3.41 -24.12
C ARG A 124 1.18 -3.11 -25.47
N THR A 125 -0.15 -2.99 -25.48
CA THR A 125 -0.96 -2.88 -26.71
C THR A 125 -1.20 -1.43 -27.16
N ALA A 126 -0.85 -0.44 -26.34
CA ALA A 126 -1.03 0.97 -26.66
C ALA A 126 -0.27 1.37 -27.93
N ALA A 127 -1.02 1.71 -28.98
CA ALA A 127 -0.47 2.00 -30.31
C ALA A 127 -0.02 3.45 -30.44
N THR A 128 -0.68 4.37 -29.74
CA THR A 128 -0.38 5.80 -29.81
C THR A 128 0.29 6.33 -28.53
N PRO A 129 1.04 7.45 -28.60
CA PRO A 129 1.57 8.11 -27.41
C PRO A 129 0.47 8.55 -26.42
N ALA A 130 -0.73 8.85 -26.91
CA ALA A 130 -1.87 9.22 -26.07
C ALA A 130 -2.42 8.02 -25.31
N GLU A 131 -2.66 6.90 -25.99
CA GLU A 131 -3.07 5.64 -25.36
C GLU A 131 -2.04 5.15 -24.36
N ARG A 132 -0.75 5.24 -24.70
CA ARG A 132 0.33 4.80 -23.80
C ARG A 132 0.38 5.62 -22.53
N ARG A 133 0.16 6.93 -22.61
CA ARG A 133 0.08 7.79 -21.44
C ARG A 133 -1.06 7.37 -20.51
N VAL A 134 -2.26 7.17 -21.06
CA VAL A 134 -3.41 6.70 -20.29
C VAL A 134 -3.11 5.35 -19.62
N ALA A 135 -2.56 4.39 -20.37
CA ALA A 135 -2.22 3.09 -19.82
C ALA A 135 -1.16 3.15 -18.71
N LEU A 136 -0.13 4.00 -18.88
CA LEU A 136 0.90 4.22 -17.84
C LEU A 136 0.32 4.92 -16.61
N ASP A 137 -0.57 5.90 -16.79
CA ASP A 137 -1.24 6.60 -15.68
C ASP A 137 -2.08 5.63 -14.86
N GLU A 138 -2.92 4.81 -15.51
CA GLU A 138 -3.75 3.81 -14.84
C GLU A 138 -2.92 2.76 -14.10
N LEU A 139 -1.83 2.28 -14.71
CA LEU A 139 -0.93 1.33 -14.08
C LEU A 139 -0.19 1.96 -12.88
N HIS A 140 0.25 3.21 -13.01
CA HIS A 140 0.88 3.94 -11.92
C HIS A 140 -0.09 4.14 -10.74
N TYR A 141 -1.35 4.47 -11.01
CA TYR A 141 -2.38 4.57 -9.97
C TYR A 141 -2.64 3.23 -9.29
N LEU A 142 -2.79 2.14 -10.05
CA LEU A 142 -3.00 0.80 -9.47
C LEU A 142 -1.86 0.40 -8.52
N LEU A 143 -0.61 0.66 -8.92
CA LEU A 143 0.56 0.36 -8.08
C LEU A 143 0.63 1.27 -6.84
N ASN A 144 0.15 2.51 -6.94
CA ASN A 144 0.02 3.41 -5.81
C ASN A 144 -1.08 2.95 -4.84
N ASP A 145 -2.25 2.56 -5.37
CA ASP A 145 -3.36 2.05 -4.57
C ASP A 145 -2.93 0.81 -3.78
N ASN A 146 -2.14 -0.08 -4.40
CA ASN A 146 -1.60 -1.26 -3.72
C ASN A 146 -0.75 -0.90 -2.49
N ILE A 147 0.01 0.19 -2.56
CA ILE A 147 0.77 0.72 -1.43
C ILE A 147 -0.16 1.36 -0.39
N GLU A 148 -1.04 2.25 -0.83
CA GLU A 148 -1.87 3.06 0.05
C GLU A 148 -2.87 2.21 0.84
N VAL A 149 -3.48 1.19 0.22
CA VAL A 149 -4.49 0.36 0.90
C VAL A 149 -3.88 -0.52 2.00
N ILE A 150 -2.60 -0.88 1.87
CA ILE A 150 -1.86 -1.65 2.89
C ILE A 150 -1.36 -0.75 4.01
N THR A 151 -0.86 0.44 3.66
CA THR A 151 -0.21 1.36 4.62
C THR A 151 -1.17 2.36 5.26
N ALA A 152 -2.40 2.47 4.74
CA ALA A 152 -3.42 3.31 5.31
C ALA A 152 -3.72 2.89 6.77
N PRO A 153 -3.90 3.86 7.67
CA PRO A 153 -4.37 3.57 9.01
C PRO A 153 -5.70 2.81 8.96
N PRO A 154 -5.90 1.78 9.81
CA PRO A 154 -7.16 1.07 9.92
C PRO A 154 -8.33 2.05 10.13
N GLN A 155 -9.34 1.95 9.27
CA GLN A 155 -10.53 2.77 9.39
C GLN A 155 -11.47 2.17 10.46
N PRO A 156 -12.18 3.00 11.23
CA PRO A 156 -13.20 2.52 12.14
C PRO A 156 -14.33 1.81 11.37
N PRO A 157 -15.00 0.81 11.96
CA PRO A 157 -16.15 0.16 11.34
C PRO A 157 -17.27 1.18 11.06
N VAL A 158 -17.91 1.04 9.90
CA VAL A 158 -19.08 1.84 9.46
C VAL A 158 -20.40 1.29 10.00
#